data_AF-A0A351JLP7-F1
#
_entry.id   AF-A0A351JLP7-F1
#
_cell.length_a   1.000
_cell.length_b   1.000
_cell.length_c   1.000
_cell.angle_alpha   90.00
_cell.angle_beta   90.00
_cell.angle_gamma   90.00
#
_symmetry.space_group_name_H-M   'P 1'
#
loop_
_entity.id
_entity.type
_entity.pdbx_description
1 polymer ?
#
loop_
_entity_poly.entity_id
_entity_poly.type
_entity_poly.pdbx_seq_one_letter_code
_entity_poly.pdbx_strand_id
1 'polypeptide(L)'
;AVERATSYRVFRAESDGGQFREIGNPATTALDDRRVEEGRLYWYKVRACNTAGCGPESTVVTGYAGRPPAGPTNVQASDETYADKIVITWYPVPGATHYQVFRDRARDGTFPTVVGIATQTEIDDAKALAGILYWYRVRAC
;
A
#
# COMPACT_ATOMS: atom_id res chain seq x y z
N ALA A 1 19.92 23.80 6.45
CA ALA A 1 18.94 24.80 6.93
C ALA A 1 19.21 26.12 6.20
N VAL A 2 18.17 26.88 5.87
CA VAL A 2 18.36 28.23 5.31
C VAL A 2 18.59 29.15 6.51
N GLU A 3 19.69 29.89 6.51
CA GLU A 3 20.33 30.50 7.70
C GLU A 3 19.44 31.48 8.49
N ARG A 4 18.28 31.86 7.96
CA ARG A 4 17.33 32.80 8.59
C ARG A 4 15.88 32.34 8.53
N ALA A 5 15.62 31.07 8.24
CA ALA A 5 14.26 30.54 8.19
C ALA A 5 13.74 30.22 9.60
N THR A 6 12.54 30.69 9.93
CA THR A 6 11.84 30.35 11.18
C THR A 6 10.74 29.32 10.96
N SER A 7 10.31 29.12 9.72
CA SER A 7 9.36 28.08 9.33
C SER A 7 9.54 27.72 7.86
N TYR A 8 8.95 26.60 7.47
CA TYR A 8 8.87 26.13 6.09
C TYR A 8 7.41 25.97 5.74
N ARG A 9 6.97 26.37 4.54
CA ARG A 9 5.65 25.99 4.03
C ARG A 9 5.83 24.85 3.05
N VAL A 10 5.13 23.76 3.29
CA VAL A 10 5.18 22.55 2.48
C VAL A 10 3.89 22.45 1.68
N PHE A 11 4.02 22.21 0.38
CA PHE A 11 2.90 22.08 -0.54
C PHE A 11 2.93 20.71 -1.21
N ARG A 12 1.74 20.18 -1.49
CA ARG A 12 1.53 18.91 -2.18
C ARG A 12 0.61 19.07 -3.37
N ALA A 13 0.89 18.38 -4.47
CA ALA A 13 -0.01 18.15 -5.59
C ALA A 13 -0.27 16.64 -5.78
N GLU A 14 -1.43 16.32 -6.35
CA GLU A 14 -1.92 14.95 -6.55
C GLU A 14 -1.64 14.39 -7.95
N SER A 15 -1.07 15.20 -8.84
CA SER A 15 -0.68 14.85 -10.20
C SER A 15 0.51 15.70 -10.64
N ASP A 16 1.22 15.25 -11.67
CA ASP A 16 2.27 16.04 -12.30
C ASP A 16 1.68 17.32 -12.92
N GLY A 17 2.33 18.46 -12.69
CA GLY A 17 1.81 19.78 -13.07
C GLY A 17 0.47 20.19 -12.42
N GLY A 18 -0.01 19.44 -11.43
CA GLY A 18 -1.30 19.68 -10.78
C GLY A 18 -1.32 20.89 -9.83
N GLN A 19 -2.49 21.15 -9.25
CA GLN A 19 -2.64 22.20 -8.25
C GLN A 19 -1.94 21.83 -6.94
N PHE A 20 -0.97 22.66 -6.53
CA PHE A 20 -0.32 22.55 -5.23
C PHE A 20 -1.16 23.19 -4.12
N ARG A 21 -1.35 22.47 -3.02
CA ARG A 21 -2.02 22.95 -1.80
C ARG A 21 -1.06 22.89 -0.62
N GLU A 22 -1.13 23.89 0.27
CA GLU A 22 -0.31 23.90 1.49
C GLU A 22 -0.80 22.80 2.43
N ILE A 23 0.11 21.94 2.89
CA ILE A 23 -0.19 20.81 3.78
C ILE A 23 0.37 21.00 5.20
N GLY A 24 1.27 21.96 5.39
CA GLY A 24 1.83 22.26 6.71
C GLY A 24 2.90 23.33 6.70
N ASN A 25 3.19 23.83 7.91
CA ASN A 25 4.12 24.93 8.15
C ASN A 25 5.15 24.65 9.27
N PRO A 26 5.97 23.57 9.19
CA PRO A 26 6.86 23.19 10.29
C PRO A 26 7.92 24.24 10.59
N ALA A 27 8.29 24.36 11.87
CA ALA A 27 9.45 25.15 12.32
C ALA A 27 10.78 24.41 12.10
N THR A 28 10.73 23.11 11.79
CA THR A 28 11.88 22.25 11.52
C THR A 28 11.99 21.97 10.02
N THR A 29 13.06 21.29 9.62
CA THR A 29 13.29 20.88 8.23
C THR A 29 12.56 19.59 7.84
N ALA A 30 11.51 19.20 8.57
CA ALA A 30 10.78 17.95 8.34
C ALA A 30 9.27 18.14 8.54
N LEU A 31 8.48 17.43 7.73
CA LEU A 31 7.04 17.28 7.88
C LEU A 31 6.65 15.82 7.63
N ASP A 32 5.91 15.23 8.56
CA ASP A 32 5.23 13.95 8.34
C ASP A 32 3.89 14.19 7.63
N ASP A 33 3.81 13.95 6.32
CA ASP A 33 2.52 13.96 5.61
C ASP A 33 1.77 12.65 5.88
N ARG A 34 0.77 12.72 6.77
CA ARG A 34 -0.09 11.57 7.15
C ARG A 34 -1.44 11.56 6.45
N ARG A 35 -1.68 12.47 5.51
CA ARG A 35 -2.97 12.61 4.80
C ARG A 35 -2.84 12.13 3.35
N VAL A 36 -2.16 11.01 3.17
CA VAL A 36 -1.81 10.43 1.87
C VAL A 36 -2.38 9.02 1.77
N GLU A 37 -2.65 8.60 0.54
CA GLU A 37 -3.17 7.26 0.22
C GLU A 37 -2.03 6.32 -0.13
N GLU A 38 -2.09 5.08 0.37
CA GLU A 38 -1.04 4.10 0.13
C GLU A 38 -0.85 3.78 -1.36
N GLY A 39 0.41 3.68 -1.79
CA GLY A 39 0.77 3.39 -3.18
C GLY A 39 0.58 4.56 -4.14
N ARG A 40 0.17 5.73 -3.66
CA ARG A 40 -0.05 6.91 -4.50
C ARG A 40 1.20 7.78 -4.57
N LEU A 41 1.54 8.19 -5.79
CA LEU A 41 2.60 9.16 -6.05
C LEU A 41 2.10 10.58 -5.79
N TYR A 42 2.91 11.38 -5.10
CA TYR A 42 2.65 12.78 -4.83
C TYR A 42 3.84 13.66 -5.22
N TRP A 43 3.56 14.93 -5.48
CA TRP A 43 4.55 15.95 -5.85
C TRP A 43 4.63 16.99 -4.74
N TYR A 44 5.84 17.34 -4.32
CA TYR A 44 6.09 18.25 -3.21
C TYR A 44 7.00 19.40 -3.62
N LYS A 45 6.73 20.56 -3.02
CA LYS A 45 7.63 21.71 -3.04
C LYS A 45 7.60 22.40 -1.68
N VAL A 46 8.70 23.06 -1.34
CA VAL A 46 8.87 23.72 -0.05
C VAL A 46 9.43 25.12 -0.25
N ARG A 47 9.00 26.07 0.58
CA ARG A 47 9.67 27.38 0.68
C ARG A 47 9.98 27.72 2.13
N ALA A 48 11.12 28.36 2.33
CA ALA A 48 11.53 28.88 3.65
C ALA A 48 10.86 30.23 3.91
N CYS A 49 10.45 30.48 5.15
CA CYS A 49 9.83 31.73 5.58
C CYS A 49 10.44 32.23 6.89
N ASN A 50 10.38 33.55 7.09
CA ASN A 50 10.72 34.24 8.32
C ASN A 50 9.78 35.45 8.54
N THR A 51 10.09 36.29 9.53
CA THR A 51 9.28 37.48 9.87
C THR A 51 9.21 38.52 8.75
N ALA A 52 10.17 38.52 7.82
CA ALA A 52 10.17 39.42 6.66
C ALA A 52 9.37 38.87 5.47
N GLY A 53 9.07 37.57 5.45
CA GLY A 53 8.31 36.92 4.39
C GLY A 53 8.85 35.54 4.01
N CYS A 54 8.43 35.03 2.84
CA CYS A 54 8.87 33.75 2.31
C CYS A 54 9.79 33.94 1.10
N GLY A 55 10.82 33.10 1.00
CA GLY A 55 11.67 32.99 -0.17
C GLY A 55 11.00 32.23 -1.33
N PRO A 56 11.75 31.99 -2.43
CA PRO A 56 11.25 31.23 -3.57
C PRO A 56 10.92 29.78 -3.18
N GLU A 57 10.07 29.16 -3.98
CA GLU A 57 9.77 27.73 -3.88
C GLU A 57 10.96 26.89 -4.39
N SER A 58 11.13 25.70 -3.81
CA SER A 58 12.06 24.70 -4.29
C SER A 58 11.67 24.20 -5.68
N THR A 59 12.57 23.43 -6.31
CA THR A 59 12.16 22.50 -7.37
C THR A 59 11.13 21.51 -6.86
N VAL A 60 10.30 21.00 -7.77
CA VAL A 60 9.34 19.94 -7.46
C VAL A 60 10.09 18.61 -7.33
N VAL A 61 9.76 17.85 -6.29
CA VAL A 61 10.23 16.47 -6.08
C VAL A 61 9.05 15.53 -5.90
N THR A 62 9.25 14.24 -6.13
CA THR A 62 8.20 13.22 -6.02
C THR A 62 8.44 12.25 -4.87
N GLY A 63 7.36 11.64 -4.37
CA GLY A 63 7.43 10.57 -3.38
C GLY A 63 6.16 9.72 -3.35
N TYR A 64 6.32 8.39 -3.19
CA TYR A 64 5.20 7.47 -2.98
C TYR A 64 4.80 7.45 -1.51
N ALA A 65 3.51 7.59 -1.24
CA ALA A 65 2.96 7.40 0.09
C ALA A 65 2.82 5.90 0.35
N GLY A 66 3.80 5.30 1.02
CA GLY A 66 3.85 3.84 1.20
C GLY A 66 4.04 3.09 -0.11
N ARG A 67 4.74 1.96 -0.05
CA ARG A 67 4.75 0.99 -1.16
C ARG A 67 3.80 -0.12 -0.74
N PRO A 68 2.83 -0.52 -1.58
CA PRO A 68 1.99 -1.67 -1.28
C PRO A 68 2.88 -2.86 -0.89
N PRO A 69 2.47 -3.69 0.09
CA PRO A 69 3.23 -4.87 0.46
C PRO A 69 3.50 -5.73 -0.78
N ALA A 70 4.67 -6.37 -0.80
CA ALA A 70 4.97 -7.30 -1.88
C ALA A 70 3.93 -8.43 -1.94
N GLY A 71 3.79 -9.09 -3.10
CA GLY A 71 2.98 -10.30 -3.19
C GLY A 71 3.49 -11.39 -2.24
N PRO A 72 2.61 -12.14 -1.56
CA PRO A 72 2.99 -13.33 -0.81
C PRO A 72 3.75 -14.33 -1.68
N THR A 73 4.77 -14.96 -1.11
CA THR A 73 5.54 -16.02 -1.75
C THR A 73 5.26 -17.36 -1.07
N ASN A 74 5.68 -18.45 -1.72
CA ASN A 74 5.43 -19.82 -1.26
C ASN A 74 3.95 -20.07 -0.94
N VAL A 75 3.06 -19.60 -1.81
CA VAL A 75 1.63 -19.88 -1.70
C VAL A 75 1.40 -21.35 -2.02
N GLN A 76 0.83 -22.09 -1.07
CA GLN A 76 0.53 -23.51 -1.19
C GLN A 76 -0.95 -23.76 -0.87
N ALA A 77 -1.52 -24.77 -1.48
CA ALA A 77 -2.85 -25.28 -1.16
C ALA A 77 -2.72 -26.77 -0.83
N SER A 78 -3.40 -27.23 0.22
CA SER A 78 -3.45 -28.64 0.56
C SER A 78 -4.11 -29.43 -0.56
N ASP A 79 -3.55 -30.60 -0.88
CA ASP A 79 -4.05 -31.48 -1.93
C ASP A 79 -4.46 -32.83 -1.33
N GLU A 80 -5.71 -33.23 -1.54
CA GLU A 80 -6.33 -34.47 -1.03
C GLU A 80 -6.13 -34.75 0.48
N THR A 81 -5.76 -33.74 1.27
CA THR A 81 -5.44 -33.89 2.69
C THR A 81 -6.70 -33.87 3.57
N TYR A 82 -7.70 -33.08 3.18
CA TYR A 82 -8.95 -32.89 3.91
C TYR A 82 -10.13 -33.19 3.00
N ALA A 83 -11.20 -33.76 3.56
CA ALA A 83 -12.38 -34.15 2.80
C ALA A 83 -13.38 -32.99 2.55
N ASP A 84 -13.30 -31.93 3.36
CA ASP A 84 -14.30 -30.87 3.47
C ASP A 84 -13.73 -29.45 3.30
N LYS A 85 -12.42 -29.32 3.11
CA LYS A 85 -11.75 -28.02 2.93
C LYS A 85 -10.45 -28.11 2.15
N ILE A 86 -9.99 -26.96 1.69
CA ILE A 86 -8.62 -26.77 1.21
C ILE A 86 -7.95 -25.75 2.14
N VAL A 87 -6.79 -26.09 2.69
CA VAL A 87 -5.98 -25.17 3.51
C VAL A 87 -5.00 -24.45 2.61
N ILE A 88 -5.00 -23.12 2.64
CA ILE A 88 -4.10 -22.28 1.86
C ILE A 88 -3.12 -21.60 2.81
N THR A 89 -1.82 -21.75 2.56
CA THR A 89 -0.74 -21.16 3.37
C THR A 89 0.22 -20.34 2.52
N TRP A 90 0.92 -19.39 3.14
CA TRP A 90 1.93 -18.54 2.49
C TRP A 90 2.97 -18.04 3.50
N TYR A 91 4.03 -17.38 3.03
CA TYR A 91 4.97 -16.71 3.92
C TYR A 91 4.50 -15.31 4.35
N PRO A 92 4.81 -14.87 5.58
CA PRO A 92 4.46 -13.52 6.04
C PRO A 92 5.13 -12.46 5.18
N VAL A 93 4.40 -11.38 4.93
CA VAL A 93 4.82 -10.26 4.09
C VAL A 93 5.03 -9.04 4.99
N PRO A 94 6.26 -8.48 5.07
CA PRO A 94 6.51 -7.26 5.82
C PRO A 94 5.61 -6.11 5.36
N GLY A 95 5.00 -5.42 6.32
CA GLY A 95 4.08 -4.31 6.06
C GLY A 95 2.64 -4.72 5.75
N ALA A 96 2.35 -6.02 5.55
CA ALA A 96 0.97 -6.49 5.42
C ALA A 96 0.27 -6.49 6.78
N THR A 97 -0.94 -5.94 6.81
CA THR A 97 -1.87 -5.97 7.95
C THR A 97 -2.84 -7.13 7.85
N HIS A 98 -3.15 -7.57 6.63
CA HIS A 98 -3.99 -8.72 6.34
C HIS A 98 -3.73 -9.28 4.94
N TYR A 99 -4.41 -10.37 4.62
CA TYR A 99 -4.36 -11.06 3.35
C TYR A 99 -5.75 -11.29 2.82
N GLN A 100 -5.90 -11.18 1.50
CA GLN A 100 -7.12 -11.54 0.79
C GLN A 100 -6.83 -12.75 -0.09
N VAL A 101 -7.67 -13.77 0.03
CA VAL A 101 -7.53 -15.02 -0.72
C VAL A 101 -8.66 -15.15 -1.72
N PHE A 102 -8.29 -15.43 -2.96
CA PHE A 102 -9.20 -15.56 -4.08
C PHE A 102 -9.03 -16.93 -4.74
N ARG A 103 -10.11 -17.43 -5.33
CA ARG A 103 -10.15 -18.74 -5.99
C ARG A 103 -10.73 -18.66 -7.39
N ASP A 104 -10.22 -19.50 -8.28
CA ASP A 104 -10.72 -19.77 -9.62
C ASP A 104 -10.70 -21.27 -9.93
N ARG A 105 -11.45 -21.72 -10.94
CA ARG A 105 -11.30 -23.04 -11.56
C ARG A 105 -10.35 -22.99 -12.76
N ALA A 106 -10.02 -21.81 -13.28
CA ALA A 106 -9.05 -21.60 -14.33
C ALA A 106 -7.70 -21.13 -13.76
N ARG A 107 -6.60 -21.77 -14.17
CA ARG A 107 -5.23 -21.46 -13.72
C ARG A 107 -4.85 -19.99 -13.87
N ASP A 108 -5.18 -19.44 -15.03
CA ASP A 108 -4.84 -18.07 -15.42
C ASP A 108 -6.09 -17.19 -15.48
N GLY A 109 -7.11 -17.53 -14.69
CA GLY A 109 -8.38 -16.83 -14.64
C GLY A 109 -8.31 -15.46 -13.93
N THR A 110 -9.49 -14.85 -13.74
CA THR A 110 -9.63 -13.55 -13.07
C THR A 110 -9.79 -13.68 -11.55
N PHE A 111 -9.89 -14.91 -11.03
CA PHE A 111 -10.07 -15.22 -9.61
C PHE A 111 -11.31 -14.52 -9.00
N PRO A 112 -12.51 -14.78 -9.53
CA PRO A 112 -13.72 -14.04 -9.17
C PRO A 112 -14.27 -14.38 -7.77
N THR A 113 -13.86 -15.52 -7.19
CA THR A 113 -14.38 -15.96 -5.89
C THR A 113 -13.49 -15.45 -4.77
N VAL A 114 -14.05 -14.67 -3.84
CA VAL A 114 -13.37 -14.33 -2.58
C VAL A 114 -13.55 -15.49 -1.60
N VAL A 115 -12.44 -16.08 -1.18
CA VAL A 115 -12.41 -17.10 -0.12
C VAL A 115 -12.59 -16.42 1.24
N GLY A 116 -11.80 -15.37 1.49
CA GLY A 116 -11.90 -14.59 2.72
C GLY A 116 -10.73 -13.64 2.97
N ILE A 117 -10.71 -13.10 4.19
CA ILE A 117 -9.64 -12.24 4.73
C ILE A 117 -8.96 -12.99 5.88
N ALA A 118 -7.63 -13.01 5.90
CA ALA A 118 -6.83 -13.60 6.97
C ALA A 118 -5.86 -12.57 7.55
N THR A 119 -5.72 -12.54 8.88
CA THR A 119 -4.68 -11.75 9.57
C THR A 119 -3.45 -12.60 9.92
N GLN A 120 -3.56 -13.92 9.75
CA GLN A 120 -2.46 -14.88 9.84
C GLN A 120 -2.06 -15.32 8.42
N THR A 121 -1.10 -16.24 8.33
CA THR A 121 -0.55 -16.74 7.06
C THR A 121 -1.21 -18.03 6.57
N GLU A 122 -2.47 -18.24 6.95
CA GLU A 122 -3.27 -19.41 6.61
C GLU A 122 -4.76 -19.04 6.51
N ILE A 123 -5.49 -19.70 5.60
CA ILE A 123 -6.96 -19.70 5.58
C ILE A 123 -7.52 -21.05 5.10
N ASP A 124 -8.67 -21.43 5.63
CA ASP A 124 -9.46 -22.57 5.16
C ASP A 124 -10.48 -22.14 4.10
N ASP A 125 -10.49 -22.82 2.96
CA ASP A 125 -11.59 -22.78 1.99
C ASP A 125 -12.53 -23.98 2.18
N ALA A 126 -13.41 -23.86 3.18
CA ALA A 126 -14.44 -24.86 3.48
C ALA A 126 -15.61 -24.87 2.48
N LYS A 127 -15.61 -23.98 1.48
CA LYS A 127 -16.63 -23.92 0.42
C LYS A 127 -16.13 -24.53 -0.89
N ALA A 128 -14.94 -25.12 -0.89
CA ALA A 128 -14.44 -25.92 -2.01
C ALA A 128 -15.23 -27.22 -2.11
N LEU A 129 -15.63 -27.58 -3.32
CA LEU A 129 -16.31 -28.85 -3.57
C LEU A 129 -15.27 -29.95 -3.82
N ALA A 130 -15.50 -31.11 -3.21
CA ALA A 130 -14.64 -32.29 -3.39
C ALA A 130 -14.55 -32.71 -4.87
N GLY A 131 -13.35 -33.14 -5.29
CA GLY A 131 -13.09 -33.60 -6.66
C GLY A 131 -12.96 -32.49 -7.71
N ILE A 132 -12.96 -31.21 -7.31
CA ILE A 132 -12.78 -30.07 -8.21
C ILE A 132 -11.40 -29.45 -8.00
N LEU A 133 -10.62 -29.34 -9.08
CA LEU A 133 -9.37 -28.58 -9.06
C LEU A 133 -9.66 -27.08 -8.99
N TYR A 134 -8.97 -26.42 -8.06
CA TYR A 134 -9.04 -24.99 -7.87
C TYR A 134 -7.64 -24.36 -7.89
N TRP A 135 -7.58 -23.12 -8.34
CA TRP A 135 -6.40 -22.27 -8.32
C TRP A 135 -6.61 -21.12 -7.37
N TYR A 136 -5.55 -20.73 -6.66
CA TYR A 136 -5.61 -19.69 -5.63
C TYR A 136 -4.63 -18.55 -5.90
N ARG A 137 -5.06 -17.34 -5.51
CA ARG A 137 -4.18 -16.17 -5.40
C ARG A 137 -4.35 -15.55 -4.04
N VAL A 138 -3.23 -15.13 -3.46
CA VAL A 138 -3.18 -14.41 -2.19
C VAL A 138 -2.63 -13.02 -2.46
N ARG A 139 -3.31 -12.00 -1.95
CA ARG A 139 -2.88 -10.60 -1.99
C ARG A 139 -2.59 -10.13 -0.57
N ALA A 140 -1.43 -9.52 -0.36
CA ALA A 140 -1.10 -8.81 0.87
C ALA A 140 -1.67 -7.39 0.83
N CYS A 141 -2.18 -6.92 1.96
CA CYS A 141 -2.84 -5.62 2.13
C CYS A 141 -2.49 -5.00 3.48
#